data_AF-A0A269Z2W7-F1
#
_entry.id   AF-A0A269Z2W7-F1
#
_cell.length_a   1.000
_cell.length_b   1.000
_cell.length_c   1.000
_cell.angle_alpha   90.00
_cell.angle_beta   90.00
_cell.angle_gamma   90.00
#
_symmetry.space_group_name_H-M   'P 1'
#
loop_
_entity.id
_entity.type
_entity.pdbx_description
1 polymer ?
#
loop_
_entity_poly.entity_id
_entity_poly.type
_entity_poly.pdbx_seq_one_letter_code
_entity_poly.pdbx_strand_id
1 'polypeptide(L)' 'MLETNHHTSAWQGFKNGRWNRHVDVREFIQLNYSLYEGDDDFLEGPTEATSKLWDQVMQLSKEERECG' A
#
# COMPACT_ATOMS: atom_id res chain seq x y z
N MET A 1 -8.08 24.86 -23.70
CA MET A 1 -7.94 24.19 -22.39
C MET A 1 -7.86 22.71 -22.69
N LEU A 2 -6.65 22.13 -22.62
CA LEU A 2 -6.47 20.71 -22.92
C LEU A 2 -6.85 19.93 -21.67
N GLU A 3 -7.99 19.24 -21.71
CA GLU A 3 -8.33 18.25 -20.68
C GLU A 3 -7.43 17.03 -20.89
N THR A 4 -6.32 16.98 -20.15
CA THR A 4 -5.51 15.76 -20.06
C THR A 4 -6.27 14.74 -19.21
N ASN A 5 -7.14 13.93 -19.83
CA ASN A 5 -7.68 12.72 -19.21
C ASN A 5 -6.55 11.69 -19.02
N HIS A 6 -5.86 11.73 -17.87
CA HIS A 6 -4.88 10.72 -17.45
C HIS A 6 -5.51 9.56 -16.64
N HIS A 7 -6.84 9.50 -16.54
CA HIS A 7 -7.53 8.52 -15.71
C HIS A 7 -8.03 7.31 -16.51
N THR A 8 -7.21 6.29 -16.77
CA THR A 8 -7.79 5.04 -17.31
C THR A 8 -6.96 3.76 -17.14
N SER A 9 -6.11 3.66 -16.10
CA SER A 9 -5.56 2.34 -15.69
C SER A 9 -5.61 2.14 -14.19
N ALA A 10 -5.12 3.12 -13.41
CA ALA A 10 -5.00 2.96 -11.96
C ALA A 10 -6.33 2.72 -11.21
N TRP A 11 -7.48 3.13 -11.79
CA TRP A 11 -8.81 2.96 -11.18
C TRP A 11 -9.63 1.81 -11.77
N GLN A 12 -9.04 1.04 -12.70
CA GLN A 12 -9.72 -0.07 -13.34
C GLN A 12 -10.14 -1.11 -12.31
N GLY A 13 -11.43 -1.47 -12.31
CA GLY A 13 -11.99 -2.49 -11.40
C GLY A 13 -12.55 -1.95 -10.08
N PHE A 14 -12.31 -0.68 -9.74
CA PHE A 14 -12.96 -0.06 -8.58
C PHE A 14 -14.40 0.38 -8.89
N LYS A 15 -15.29 0.26 -7.90
CA LYS A 15 -16.65 0.81 -7.92
C LYS A 15 -16.60 2.33 -7.88
N ASN A 16 -17.31 2.95 -8.82
CA ASN A 16 -17.42 4.40 -8.91
C ASN A 16 -18.26 5.01 -7.77
N GLY A 17 -17.97 6.26 -7.40
CA GLY A 17 -18.63 7.07 -6.39
C GLY A 17 -18.34 8.56 -6.57
N ARG A 18 -18.63 9.37 -5.55
CA ARG A 18 -18.25 10.80 -5.49
C ARG A 18 -16.74 10.97 -5.45
N TRP A 19 -16.02 9.99 -4.89
CA TRP A 19 -14.56 9.94 -4.83
C TRP A 19 -13.87 10.06 -6.20
N ASN A 20 -14.54 9.69 -7.30
CA ASN A 20 -13.97 9.84 -8.65
C ASN A 20 -13.85 11.31 -9.09
N ARG A 21 -14.61 12.23 -8.46
CA ARG A 21 -14.68 13.64 -8.85
C ARG A 21 -14.34 14.60 -7.71
N HIS A 22 -14.24 14.10 -6.48
CA HIS A 22 -13.90 14.88 -5.28
C HIS A 22 -12.92 14.07 -4.42
N VAL A 23 -12.13 14.76 -3.61
CA VAL A 23 -11.28 14.08 -2.62
C VAL A 23 -12.17 13.51 -1.50
N ASP A 24 -12.53 12.23 -1.63
CA ASP A 24 -13.32 11.47 -0.65
C ASP A 24 -12.75 10.06 -0.48
N VAL A 25 -11.63 9.96 0.24
CA VAL A 25 -10.95 8.69 0.51
C VAL A 25 -11.82 7.73 1.33
N ARG A 26 -12.70 8.28 2.18
CA ARG A 26 -13.61 7.47 3.01
C ARG A 26 -14.57 6.67 2.15
N GLU A 27 -15.24 7.33 1.20
CA GLU A 27 -16.18 6.67 0.31
C GLU A 27 -15.48 5.67 -0.62
N PHE A 28 -14.27 6.00 -1.11
CA PHE A 28 -13.45 5.06 -1.88
C PHE A 28 -13.23 3.74 -1.12
N ILE A 29 -12.77 3.83 0.13
CA ILE A 29 -12.54 2.64 0.98
C ILE A 29 -13.84 1.88 1.16
N GLN A 30 -14.92 2.54 1.60
CA GLN A 30 -16.20 1.88 1.88
C GLN A 30 -16.78 1.14 0.66
N LEU A 31 -16.60 1.66 -0.56
CA LEU A 31 -17.10 1.02 -1.77
C LEU A 31 -16.22 -0.15 -2.24
N ASN A 32 -14.91 -0.11 -1.97
CA ASN A 32 -13.92 -0.95 -2.64
C ASN A 32 -13.15 -1.93 -1.74
N TYR A 33 -13.26 -1.84 -0.41
CA TYR A 33 -12.66 -2.84 0.46
C TYR A 33 -13.43 -4.17 0.39
N SER A 34 -12.70 -5.27 0.57
CA SER A 34 -13.28 -6.59 0.83
C SER A 34 -13.01 -6.92 2.29
N LEU A 35 -14.07 -7.12 3.08
CA LEU A 35 -13.92 -7.60 4.44
C LEU A 35 -13.34 -9.02 4.40
N TYR A 36 -12.30 -9.24 5.17
CA TYR A 36 -11.68 -10.55 5.35
C TYR A 36 -11.82 -10.97 6.81
N GLU A 37 -12.48 -12.09 7.05
CA GLU A 37 -12.74 -12.67 8.39
C GLU A 37 -12.07 -14.05 8.55
N GLY A 38 -11.16 -14.41 7.64
CA GLY A 38 -10.36 -15.63 7.73
C GLY A 38 -9.18 -15.49 8.69
N ASP A 39 -8.24 -16.42 8.60
CA ASP A 39 -7.04 -16.53 9.44
C ASP A 39 -5.76 -16.10 8.69
N ASP A 40 -4.60 -16.42 9.25
CA ASP A 40 -3.29 -16.06 8.73
C ASP A 40 -2.68 -17.10 7.77
N ASP A 41 -3.42 -18.15 7.39
CA ASP A 41 -2.90 -19.23 6.54
C ASP A 41 -2.50 -18.76 5.13
N PHE A 42 -3.01 -17.62 4.66
CA PHE A 42 -2.65 -17.03 3.36
C PHE A 42 -1.36 -16.17 3.41
N LEU A 43 -0.81 -15.91 4.60
CA LEU A 43 0.36 -15.06 4.74
C LEU A 43 1.59 -15.70 4.12
N GLU A 44 2.34 -14.90 3.37
CA GLU A 44 3.60 -15.31 2.76
C GLU A 44 4.79 -14.67 3.49
N GLY A 45 5.91 -15.39 3.51
CA GLY A 45 7.16 -14.92 4.11
C GLY A 45 7.79 -13.74 3.35
N PRO A 46 8.81 -13.09 3.96
CA PRO A 46 9.52 -11.99 3.30
C PRO A 46 10.29 -12.47 2.07
N THR A 47 10.43 -11.58 1.09
CA THR A 47 11.30 -11.85 -0.07
C THR A 47 12.77 -11.74 0.31
N GLU A 48 13.67 -12.36 -0.47
CA GLU A 48 15.12 -12.22 -0.28
C GLU A 48 15.58 -10.75 -0.33
N ALA A 49 14.98 -9.94 -1.22
CA ALA A 49 15.27 -8.52 -1.30
C ALA A 49 14.87 -7.77 -0.03
N THR A 50 13.70 -8.11 0.54
CA THR A 50 13.24 -7.57 1.84
C THR A 50 14.23 -7.90 2.95
N SER A 51 14.65 -9.17 3.07
CA SER A 51 15.59 -9.60 4.12
C SER A 51 16.93 -8.89 4.01
N LYS A 52 17.50 -8.79 2.79
CA LYS A 52 18.78 -8.10 2.56
C LYS A 52 18.75 -6.63 2.95
N LEU A 53 17.65 -5.93 2.63
CA LEU A 53 17.48 -4.53 3.02
C LEU A 53 17.33 -4.41 4.54
N TRP A 54 16.57 -5.31 5.16
CA TRP A 54 16.38 -5.31 6.60
C TRP A 54 17.68 -5.56 7.36
N ASP A 55 18.53 -6.47 6.90
CA ASP A 55 19.84 -6.75 7.49
C ASP A 55 20.74 -5.51 7.52
N GLN A 56 20.72 -4.70 6.44
CA GLN A 56 21.45 -3.44 6.39
C GLN A 56 20.96 -2.44 7.43
N VAL A 57 19.63 -2.30 7.56
CA VAL A 57 19.04 -1.40 8.56
C VAL A 57 19.40 -1.86 9.98
N MET A 58 19.31 -3.16 10.26
CA MET A 58 19.64 -3.71 11.58
C MET A 58 21.11 -3.57 11.94
N GLN A 59 22.02 -3.66 10.96
CA GLN A 59 23.44 -3.39 11.19
C GLN A 59 23.66 -1.92 11.59
N LEU A 60 23.04 -0.96 10.88
CA LEU A 60 23.16 0.47 11.21
C LEU A 60 22.53 0.78 12.59
N SER A 61 21.36 0.23 12.90
CA SER A 61 20.72 0.41 14.21
C SER A 61 21.55 -0.15 15.37
N LYS A 62 22.32 -1.22 15.11
CA LYS A 62 23.28 -1.75 16.09
C LYS A 62 24.43 -0.78 16.31
N GLU A 63 25.01 -0.24 15.25
CA GLU A 63 26.09 0.76 15.32
C GLU A 63 25.64 2.02 16.08
N GLU A 64 24.42 2.51 15.81
CA GLU A 64 23.82 3.63 16.56
C GLU A 64 23.73 3.33 18.06
N ARG A 65 23.29 2.12 18.43
CA ARG A 65 23.19 1.69 19.83
C ARG A 65 24.55 1.56 20.52
N GLU A 66 25.60 1.20 19.80
CA GLU A 66 26.95 1.06 20.36
C GLU A 66 27.65 2.42 20.54
N CYS A 67 27.26 3.42 19.74
CA CYS A 67 27.86 4.76 19.75
C CYS A 67 27.10 5.81 20.60
N GLY A 68 25.88 5.49 21.06
CA GLY A 68 25.03 6.38 21.88
C GLY A 68 25.08 6.06 23.36
#